data_AF-A0A523WT29-F1
#
_entry.id   AF-A0A523WT29-F1
#
_cell.length_a   1.000
_cell.length_b   1.000
_cell.length_c   1.000
_cell.angle_alpha   90.00
_cell.angle_beta   90.00
_cell.angle_gamma   90.00
#
_symmetry.space_group_name_H-M   'P 1'
#
loop_
_entity.id
_entity.type
_entity.pdbx_description
1 polymer ?
#
loop_
_entity_poly.entity_id
_entity_poly.type
_entity_poly.pdbx_seq_one_letter_code
_entity_poly.pdbx_strand_id
1 'polypeptide(L)'
;MLRNLLVVTVLVNLGLCLQIGATTYYVSPEGDNGYNGLSPDSAWRNVSYATLQVGNNPTDHDTVLVYPGLYDMEAGEVFPVRVRSYTTLVGLDTGVVLSAADTVNVEVIRIKRHQQVQIENLEITAGNGGINAQTCSKL
;
A
#
# COMPACT_ATOMS: atom_id res chain seq x y z
N MET A 1 -12.40 47.02 44.64
CA MET A 1 -13.24 46.45 43.56
C MET A 1 -12.36 45.61 42.66
N LEU A 2 -12.74 44.35 42.44
CA LEU A 2 -12.08 43.36 41.58
C LEU A 2 -11.87 43.86 40.14
N ARG A 3 -10.75 43.49 39.50
CA ARG A 3 -10.79 42.45 38.44
C ARG A 3 -9.39 42.04 37.96
N ASN A 4 -9.06 40.80 38.27
CA ASN A 4 -8.11 39.95 37.58
C ASN A 4 -8.33 40.02 36.06
N LEU A 5 -7.27 40.20 35.29
CA LEU A 5 -7.20 39.63 33.95
C LEU A 5 -5.79 39.08 33.74
N LEU A 6 -5.57 37.93 34.39
CA LEU A 6 -4.50 37.01 34.05
C LEU A 6 -4.74 36.65 32.57
N VAL A 7 -3.96 37.21 31.65
CA VAL A 7 -3.89 36.73 30.28
C VAL A 7 -3.18 35.39 30.38
N VAL A 8 -3.96 34.35 30.71
CA VAL A 8 -3.53 32.96 30.60
C VAL A 8 -3.33 32.76 29.11
N THR A 9 -2.08 32.86 28.66
CA THR A 9 -1.67 32.32 27.37
C THR A 9 -1.87 30.82 27.46
N VAL A 10 -3.09 30.35 27.23
CA VAL A 10 -3.35 28.96 26.91
C VAL A 10 -2.73 28.78 25.53
N LEU A 11 -1.44 28.44 25.51
CA LEU A 11 -0.90 27.66 24.42
C LEU A 11 -1.74 26.39 24.42
N VAL A 12 -2.82 26.43 23.64
CA VAL A 12 -3.48 25.22 23.18
C VAL A 12 -2.40 24.53 22.37
N ASN A 13 -1.60 23.69 23.04
CA ASN A 13 -0.97 22.55 22.40
C ASN A 13 -2.15 21.79 21.83
N LEU A 14 -2.53 22.15 20.62
CA LEU A 14 -3.43 21.39 19.79
C LEU A 14 -2.62 20.15 19.42
N GLY A 15 -2.49 19.25 20.40
CA GLY A 15 -2.09 17.89 20.19
C GLY A 15 -3.19 17.29 19.33
N LEU A 16 -3.10 17.53 18.02
CA LEU A 16 -3.72 16.70 17.02
C LEU A 16 -3.07 15.33 17.21
N CYS A 17 -3.63 14.54 18.14
CA CYS A 17 -3.52 13.11 18.05
C CYS A 17 -4.37 12.75 16.83
N LEU A 18 -3.78 12.86 15.64
CA LEU A 18 -4.33 12.20 14.47
C LEU A 18 -4.33 10.73 14.83
N GLN A 19 -5.50 10.20 15.18
CA GLN A 19 -5.71 8.76 15.07
C GLN A 19 -5.57 8.46 13.58
N ILE A 20 -4.37 8.03 13.19
CA ILE A 20 -4.10 7.50 11.87
C ILE A 20 -4.77 6.12 11.87
N GLY A 21 -6.05 6.09 11.51
CA GLY A 21 -6.75 4.84 11.24
C GLY A 21 -6.22 4.20 9.96
N ALA A 22 -6.74 3.03 9.61
CA ALA A 22 -6.51 2.39 8.31
C ALA A 22 -6.63 3.41 7.15
N THR A 23 -5.60 3.48 6.32
CA THR A 23 -5.53 4.41 5.18
C THR A 23 -5.71 3.64 3.87
N THR A 24 -6.42 4.26 2.93
CA THR A 24 -6.56 3.75 1.56
C THR A 24 -5.64 4.50 0.62
N TYR A 25 -4.84 3.75 -0.13
CA TYR A 25 -3.93 4.24 -1.15
C TYR A 25 -4.36 3.76 -2.54
N TYR A 26 -3.97 4.50 -3.58
CA TYR A 26 -4.35 4.23 -4.96
C TYR A 26 -3.12 4.04 -5.85
N VAL A 27 -3.19 3.06 -6.74
CA VAL A 27 -2.16 2.74 -7.74
C VAL A 27 -2.81 2.66 -9.11
N SER A 28 -2.22 3.31 -10.12
CA SER A 28 -2.70 3.33 -11.50
C SER A 28 -1.53 3.32 -12.48
N PRO A 29 -1.61 2.67 -13.66
CA PRO A 29 -0.54 2.71 -14.65
C PRO A 29 -0.18 4.13 -15.11
N GLU A 30 -1.17 5.02 -15.10
CA GLU A 30 -1.02 6.44 -15.46
C GLU A 30 -0.55 7.32 -14.28
N GLY A 31 -0.37 6.72 -13.10
CA GLY A 31 0.02 7.42 -11.88
C GLY A 31 1.46 7.94 -11.88
N ASP A 32 1.87 8.50 -10.74
CA ASP A 32 3.24 8.98 -10.51
C ASP A 32 3.65 8.68 -9.06
N ASN A 33 4.80 8.03 -8.87
CA ASN A 33 5.34 7.75 -7.53
C ASN A 33 5.79 9.02 -6.78
N GLY A 34 5.82 10.18 -7.43
CA GLY A 34 5.97 11.49 -6.80
C GLY A 34 4.70 12.02 -6.12
N TYR A 35 3.54 11.41 -6.37
CA TYR A 35 2.28 11.77 -5.71
C TYR A 35 2.15 11.18 -4.30
N ASN A 36 1.10 11.59 -3.58
CA ASN A 36 0.86 11.12 -2.21
C ASN A 36 0.08 9.80 -2.12
N GLY A 37 -0.51 9.33 -3.22
CA GLY A 37 -1.25 8.07 -3.27
C GLY A 37 -2.59 8.08 -2.55
N LEU A 38 -3.07 9.21 -2.03
CA LEU A 38 -4.25 9.28 -1.15
C LEU A 38 -5.58 9.53 -1.90
N SER A 39 -5.54 9.72 -3.21
CA SER A 39 -6.74 9.80 -4.06
C SER A 39 -6.50 9.15 -5.42
N PRO A 40 -7.57 8.84 -6.18
CA PRO A 40 -7.44 8.38 -7.56
C PRO A 40 -6.62 9.31 -8.46
N ASP A 41 -6.80 10.63 -8.33
CA ASP A 41 -6.10 11.63 -9.14
C ASP A 41 -4.64 11.81 -8.74
N SER A 42 -4.25 11.36 -7.55
CA SER A 42 -2.88 11.37 -7.03
C SER A 42 -2.34 9.97 -6.79
N ALA A 43 -2.82 8.99 -7.58
CA ALA A 43 -2.41 7.60 -7.48
C ALA A 43 -0.92 7.42 -7.79
N TRP A 44 -0.28 6.49 -7.08
CA TRP A 44 1.07 6.05 -7.40
C TRP A 44 1.09 5.25 -8.70
N ARG A 45 2.27 5.16 -9.32
CA ARG A 45 2.43 4.39 -10.56
C ARG A 45 2.60 2.90 -10.29
N ASN A 46 3.47 2.56 -9.34
CA ASN A 46 3.93 1.18 -9.18
C ASN A 46 3.40 0.52 -7.92
N VAL A 47 2.98 -0.75 -8.06
CA VAL A 47 2.56 -1.62 -6.97
C VAL A 47 3.71 -1.86 -6.00
N SER A 48 4.90 -2.18 -6.51
CA SER A 48 6.12 -2.37 -5.72
C SER A 48 6.52 -1.14 -4.90
N TYR A 49 6.26 0.05 -5.43
CA TYR A 49 6.46 1.30 -4.69
C TYR A 49 5.41 1.44 -3.59
N ALA A 50 4.13 1.31 -3.93
CA ALA A 50 3.01 1.48 -3.02
C ALA A 50 3.10 0.59 -1.79
N THR A 51 3.34 -0.71 -1.98
CA THR A 51 3.41 -1.69 -0.89
C THR A 51 4.58 -1.48 0.06
N LEU A 52 5.56 -0.64 -0.32
CA LEU A 52 6.66 -0.20 0.53
C LEU A 52 6.42 1.17 1.19
N GLN A 53 5.45 1.95 0.72
CA GLN A 53 5.08 3.23 1.33
C GLN A 53 4.03 3.09 2.43
N VAL A 54 3.11 2.13 2.30
CA VAL A 54 2.06 1.89 3.28
C VAL A 54 2.60 1.66 4.70
N GLY A 55 1.75 1.94 5.68
CA GLY A 55 2.03 1.67 7.08
C GLY A 55 2.31 0.18 7.34
N ASN A 56 2.81 -0.10 8.54
CA ASN A 56 3.04 -1.45 9.05
C ASN A 56 2.54 -1.50 10.51
N ASN A 57 1.34 -0.99 10.74
CA ASN A 57 0.78 -0.83 12.07
C ASN A 57 -0.20 -1.98 12.37
N PRO A 58 0.00 -2.78 13.43
CA PRO A 58 -0.93 -3.84 13.79
C PRO A 58 -2.35 -3.38 14.12
N THR A 59 -2.54 -2.10 14.46
CA THR A 59 -3.87 -1.55 14.78
C THR A 59 -4.62 -1.02 13.56
N ASP A 60 -3.92 -0.82 12.44
CA ASP A 60 -4.45 -0.13 11.26
C ASP A 60 -4.07 -0.91 10.00
N HIS A 61 -5.08 -1.53 9.38
CA HIS A 61 -4.92 -2.33 8.18
C HIS A 61 -5.07 -1.46 6.93
N ASP A 62 -3.96 -1.03 6.37
CA ASP A 62 -3.97 -0.19 5.18
C ASP A 62 -4.42 -0.98 3.94
N THR A 63 -5.11 -0.30 3.03
CA THR A 63 -5.58 -0.87 1.76
C THR A 63 -4.90 -0.18 0.59
N VAL A 64 -4.40 -0.95 -0.37
CA VAL A 64 -3.87 -0.46 -1.64
C VAL A 64 -4.84 -0.90 -2.74
N LEU A 65 -5.54 0.06 -3.34
CA LEU A 65 -6.45 -0.14 -4.46
C LEU A 65 -5.68 0.03 -5.77
N VAL A 66 -5.68 -1.01 -6.60
CA VAL A 66 -4.95 -1.06 -7.87
C VAL A 66 -5.95 -0.99 -9.01
N TYR A 67 -5.82 0.03 -9.86
CA TYR A 67 -6.63 0.18 -11.06
C TYR A 67 -6.23 -0.83 -12.14
N PRO A 68 -7.14 -1.21 -13.06
CA PRO A 68 -6.83 -2.08 -14.19
C PRO A 68 -5.62 -1.62 -15.00
N GLY A 69 -4.77 -2.56 -15.39
CA GLY A 69 -3.53 -2.28 -16.09
C GLY A 69 -2.52 -3.42 -16.03
N LEU A 70 -1.51 -3.32 -16.89
CA LEU A 70 -0.35 -4.20 -16.88
C LEU A 70 0.77 -3.58 -16.03
N TYR A 71 1.19 -4.33 -15.01
CA TYR A 71 2.27 -3.97 -14.09
C TYR A 71 3.40 -4.98 -14.27
N ASP A 72 4.43 -4.56 -14.99
CA ASP A 72 5.64 -5.34 -15.29
C ASP A 72 6.90 -4.46 -15.20
N MET A 73 8.05 -5.02 -15.57
CA MET A 73 9.31 -4.29 -15.53
C MET A 73 9.38 -3.15 -16.55
N GLU A 74 8.67 -3.25 -17.69
CA GLU A 74 8.58 -2.15 -18.67
C GLU A 74 7.78 -0.98 -18.10
N ALA A 75 6.75 -1.27 -17.29
CA ALA A 75 5.98 -0.29 -16.52
C ALA A 75 6.72 0.23 -15.26
N GLY A 76 7.92 -0.28 -14.97
CA GLY A 76 8.78 0.16 -13.87
C GLY A 76 8.60 -0.60 -12.55
N GLU A 77 7.92 -1.75 -12.55
CA GLU A 77 7.84 -2.60 -11.36
C GLU A 77 9.19 -3.19 -10.96
N VAL A 78 9.35 -3.40 -9.65
CA VAL A 78 10.50 -4.09 -9.07
C VAL A 78 10.04 -5.40 -8.44
N PHE A 79 10.50 -6.52 -8.99
CA PHE A 79 10.17 -7.86 -8.50
C PHE A 79 11.26 -8.45 -7.58
N PRO A 80 10.91 -9.26 -6.56
CA PRO A 80 9.55 -9.54 -6.13
C PRO A 80 8.89 -8.32 -5.47
N VAL A 81 7.60 -8.13 -5.73
CA VAL A 81 6.78 -7.18 -4.98
C VAL A 81 6.72 -7.64 -3.53
N ARG A 82 7.18 -6.79 -2.61
CA ARG A 82 7.15 -7.07 -1.16
C ARG A 82 5.96 -6.35 -0.56
N VAL A 83 5.06 -7.11 0.06
CA VAL A 83 3.89 -6.54 0.74
C VAL A 83 4.16 -6.47 2.23
N ARG A 84 4.02 -5.28 2.82
CA ARG A 84 4.18 -5.05 4.26
C ARG A 84 3.07 -5.75 5.06
N SER A 85 3.33 -5.97 6.35
CA SER A 85 2.31 -6.58 7.22
C SER A 85 1.14 -5.61 7.40
N TYR A 86 -0.04 -6.15 7.70
CA TYR A 86 -1.28 -5.38 7.92
C TYR A 86 -1.66 -4.57 6.67
N THR A 87 -1.50 -5.17 5.49
CA THR A 87 -1.83 -4.56 4.21
C THR A 87 -2.75 -5.45 3.40
N THR A 88 -3.81 -4.87 2.85
CA THR A 88 -4.67 -5.48 1.85
C THR A 88 -4.37 -4.86 0.49
N LEU A 89 -3.90 -5.68 -0.46
CA LEU A 89 -3.66 -5.28 -1.84
C LEU A 89 -4.82 -5.78 -2.72
N VAL A 90 -5.58 -4.87 -3.31
CA VAL A 90 -6.84 -5.18 -4.00
C VAL A 90 -6.82 -4.64 -5.43
N GLY A 91 -7.05 -5.51 -6.41
CA GLY A 91 -7.42 -5.07 -7.76
C GLY A 91 -8.88 -4.58 -7.79
N LEU A 92 -9.11 -3.36 -8.28
CA LEU A 92 -10.44 -2.72 -8.28
C LEU A 92 -11.44 -3.37 -9.24
N ASP A 93 -10.96 -4.09 -10.26
CA ASP A 93 -11.78 -4.80 -11.25
C ASP A 93 -10.93 -5.89 -11.94
N THR A 94 -11.51 -6.59 -12.89
CA THR A 94 -10.81 -7.41 -13.87
C THR A 94 -9.79 -6.59 -14.67
N GLY A 95 -8.69 -7.24 -15.07
CA GLY A 95 -7.64 -6.60 -15.89
C GLY A 95 -6.51 -5.94 -15.10
N VAL A 96 -6.43 -6.15 -13.78
CA VAL A 96 -5.22 -5.85 -13.00
C VAL A 96 -4.25 -7.02 -13.13
N VAL A 97 -3.21 -6.86 -13.94
CA VAL A 97 -2.23 -7.91 -14.22
C VAL A 97 -0.86 -7.53 -13.66
N LEU A 98 -0.36 -8.30 -12.70
CA LEU A 98 1.00 -8.19 -12.18
C LEU A 98 1.86 -9.31 -12.77
N SER A 99 2.80 -8.94 -13.63
CA SER A 99 3.54 -9.87 -14.49
C SER A 99 5.05 -9.77 -14.30
N ALA A 100 5.70 -10.90 -14.00
CA ALA A 100 7.16 -11.00 -13.96
C ALA A 100 7.74 -11.63 -15.24
N ALA A 101 7.03 -11.53 -16.37
CA ALA A 101 7.30 -12.28 -17.61
C ALA A 101 8.73 -12.19 -18.14
N ASP A 102 9.39 -11.06 -17.93
CA ASP A 102 10.74 -10.83 -18.45
C ASP A 102 11.84 -11.23 -17.46
N THR A 103 11.49 -11.86 -16.33
CA THR A 103 12.46 -12.27 -15.31
C THR A 103 12.50 -13.79 -15.10
N VAL A 104 13.63 -14.40 -15.46
CA VAL A 104 13.90 -15.82 -15.14
C VAL A 104 14.08 -16.01 -13.62
N ASN A 105 13.38 -16.99 -13.05
CA ASN A 105 13.51 -17.42 -11.65
C ASN A 105 13.15 -16.37 -10.59
N VAL A 106 12.19 -15.49 -10.88
CA VAL A 106 11.71 -14.50 -9.92
C VAL A 106 10.30 -14.84 -9.42
N GLU A 107 10.09 -14.63 -8.13
CA GLU A 107 8.77 -14.63 -7.49
C GLU A 107 8.05 -13.33 -7.86
N VAL A 108 6.78 -13.39 -8.23
CA VAL A 108 6.03 -12.15 -8.53
C VAL A 108 5.79 -11.38 -7.23
N ILE A 109 5.34 -12.09 -6.18
CA ILE A 109 5.06 -11.52 -4.87
C ILE A 109 5.76 -12.34 -3.79
N ARG A 110 6.40 -11.64 -2.85
CA ARG A 110 7.05 -12.24 -1.68
C ARG A 110 6.45 -11.72 -0.38
N ILE A 111 5.89 -12.65 0.40
CA ILE A 111 5.35 -12.42 1.75
C ILE A 111 6.11 -13.34 2.71
N LYS A 112 7.31 -12.92 3.13
CA LYS A 112 8.15 -13.69 4.05
C LYS A 112 8.24 -12.96 5.39
N ARG A 113 7.76 -13.60 6.46
CA ARG A 113 7.74 -13.03 7.83
C ARG A 113 6.90 -11.75 7.98
N HIS A 114 5.89 -11.60 7.13
CA HIS A 114 4.88 -10.55 7.24
C HIS A 114 3.60 -11.12 7.82
N GLN A 115 2.84 -10.30 8.54
CA GLN A 115 1.61 -10.70 9.23
C GLN A 115 0.40 -10.07 8.56
N GLN A 116 -0.71 -10.79 8.50
CA GLN A 116 -2.01 -10.29 8.06
C GLN A 116 -1.94 -9.50 6.73
N VAL A 117 -1.33 -10.14 5.73
CA VAL A 117 -1.35 -9.67 4.34
C VAL A 117 -2.50 -10.32 3.60
N GLN A 118 -3.29 -9.51 2.90
CA GLN A 118 -4.36 -9.95 2.03
C GLN A 118 -4.07 -9.50 0.60
N ILE A 119 -4.35 -10.37 -0.38
CA ILE A 119 -4.21 -10.08 -1.81
C ILE A 119 -5.49 -10.54 -2.48
N GLU A 120 -6.17 -9.61 -3.14
CA GLU A 120 -7.49 -9.81 -3.71
C GLU A 120 -7.54 -9.29 -5.14
N ASN A 121 -8.24 -10.01 -6.02
CA ASN A 121 -8.57 -9.57 -7.38
C ASN A 121 -7.37 -9.12 -8.26
N LEU A 122 -6.20 -9.75 -8.10
CA LEU A 122 -5.07 -9.57 -9.02
C LEU A 122 -4.85 -10.82 -9.87
N GLU A 123 -4.67 -10.61 -11.18
CA GLU A 123 -4.09 -11.64 -12.03
C GLU A 123 -2.57 -11.61 -11.85
N ILE A 124 -1.99 -12.69 -11.34
CA ILE A 124 -0.55 -12.83 -11.11
C ILE A 124 -0.02 -13.82 -12.12
N THR A 125 0.88 -13.37 -13.00
CA THR A 125 1.34 -14.18 -14.13
C THR A 125 2.85 -14.14 -14.33
N ALA A 126 3.32 -15.12 -15.11
CA ALA A 126 4.65 -15.18 -15.70
C ALA A 126 5.85 -15.08 -14.73
N GLY A 127 5.66 -15.40 -13.45
CA GLY A 127 6.75 -15.62 -12.50
C GLY A 127 7.06 -17.11 -12.32
N ASN A 128 8.36 -17.47 -12.32
CA ASN A 128 8.81 -18.85 -12.10
C ASN A 128 8.75 -19.29 -10.62
N GLY A 129 8.38 -18.39 -9.70
CA GLY A 129 8.30 -18.62 -8.24
C GLY A 129 6.92 -18.45 -7.59
N GLY A 130 5.87 -18.14 -8.37
CA GLY A 130 4.51 -17.93 -7.84
C GLY A 130 4.43 -16.87 -6.73
N ILE A 131 3.52 -17.09 -5.76
CA ILE A 131 3.41 -16.33 -4.50
C ILE A 131 4.19 -17.10 -3.43
N ASN A 132 5.29 -16.54 -2.90
CA ASN A 132 6.01 -17.12 -1.76
C ASN A 132 5.47 -16.53 -0.46
N ALA A 133 4.39 -17.12 0.07
CA ALA A 133 3.78 -16.77 1.35
C ALA A 133 4.16 -17.78 2.45
N GLN A 134 5.18 -17.46 3.24
CA GLN A 134 5.42 -18.16 4.51
C GLN A 134 4.74 -17.35 5.62
N THR A 135 3.54 -17.85 5.98
CA THR A 135 2.57 -17.43 7.02
C THR A 135 1.71 -16.20 6.73
N CYS A 136 0.39 -16.38 6.56
CA CYS A 136 -0.62 -15.87 7.50
C CYS A 136 -1.96 -16.61 7.28
N SER A 137 -2.70 -16.84 8.36
CA SER A 137 -3.87 -17.72 8.51
C SER A 137 -4.96 -17.53 7.45
N LYS A 138 -5.48 -18.66 6.93
CA LYS A 138 -6.82 -18.75 6.34
C LYS A 138 -7.82 -18.20 7.36
N LEU A 139 -8.56 -17.15 6.99
CA LEU A 139 -9.90 -16.91 7.51
C LEU A 139 -10.89 -17.36 6.43
#